data_AF-A0A7C3CS65-F1
#
_entry.id   AF-A0A7C3CS65-F1
#
_cell.length_a   1.000
_cell.length_b   1.000
_cell.length_c   1.000
_cell.angle_alpha   90.00
_cell.angle_beta   90.00
_cell.angle_gamma   90.00
#
_symmetry.space_group_name_H-M   'P 1'
#
loop_
_entity.id
_entity.type
_entity.pdbx_description
1 polymer ?
#
loop_
_entity_poly.entity_id
_entity_poly.type
_entity_poly.pdbx_seq_one_letter_code
_entity_poly.pdbx_strand_id
1 'polypeptide(L)'
;MKIFWDPRLSPDFTPEKKTGKVEKGFESYLREALSANKGSDPSLTQALDLVEEVLPLLERFAQDPSSRTQAETLADILEERARVLESLLREIPEGPLRQGLSEAALFFGVEAEKLRRGFYV
;
A
#
# COMPACT_ATOMS: atom_id res chain seq x y z
N MET A 1 -14.41 41.78 -15.31
CA MET A 1 -12.93 41.78 -15.37
C MET A 1 -12.50 40.92 -16.55
N LYS A 2 -11.70 41.45 -17.49
CA LYS A 2 -11.13 40.69 -18.61
C LYS A 2 -9.68 40.36 -18.27
N ILE A 3 -9.31 39.09 -18.23
CA ILE A 3 -7.93 38.64 -17.99
C ILE A 3 -7.23 38.65 -19.36
N PHE A 4 -6.19 39.46 -19.50
CA PHE A 4 -5.32 39.51 -20.66
C PHE A 4 -4.21 38.45 -20.48
N TRP A 5 -4.13 37.49 -21.40
CA TRP A 5 -3.03 36.52 -21.47
C TRP A 5 -1.93 37.12 -22.36
N ASP A 6 -0.74 37.37 -21.80
CA ASP A 6 0.44 37.84 -22.56
C ASP A 6 1.32 36.64 -22.92
N PRO A 7 1.49 36.30 -24.21
CA PRO A 7 2.25 35.13 -24.66
C PRO A 7 3.78 35.26 -24.50
N ARG A 8 4.29 36.35 -23.90
CA ARG A 8 5.73 36.54 -23.64
C ARG A 8 6.18 36.12 -22.24
N LEU A 9 5.25 35.81 -21.34
CA LEU A 9 5.57 35.17 -20.06
C LEU A 9 5.70 33.67 -20.29
N SER A 10 6.92 33.20 -20.56
CA SER A 10 7.23 31.77 -20.47
C SER A 10 6.98 31.36 -19.01
N PRO A 11 6.03 30.43 -18.73
CA PRO A 11 5.93 29.87 -17.39
C PRO A 11 7.25 29.15 -17.11
N ASP A 12 8.00 29.67 -16.14
CA ASP A 12 9.25 29.11 -15.68
C ASP A 12 8.93 27.79 -14.96
N PHE A 13 8.87 26.70 -15.73
CA PHE A 13 8.70 25.33 -15.24
C PHE A 13 10.05 24.75 -14.81
N THR A 14 10.92 25.54 -14.20
CA THR A 14 12.03 24.98 -13.45
C THR A 14 11.45 24.41 -12.15
N PRO A 15 11.51 23.08 -11.93
CA PRO A 15 11.16 22.55 -10.63
C PRO A 15 12.28 23.01 -9.70
N GLU A 16 12.04 24.11 -8.99
CA GLU A 16 12.85 24.43 -7.82
C GLU A 16 12.94 23.16 -6.98
N LYS A 17 14.17 22.67 -6.79
CA LYS A 17 14.48 21.56 -5.89
C LYS A 17 14.00 21.96 -4.49
N LYS A 18 12.73 21.70 -4.19
CA LYS A 18 12.24 21.66 -2.82
C LYS A 18 12.83 20.42 -2.18
N THR A 19 14.05 20.58 -1.66
CA THR A 19 14.55 19.79 -0.54
C THR A 19 13.60 20.01 0.63
N GLY A 20 12.56 19.19 0.73
CA GLY A 20 11.50 19.42 1.70
C GLY A 20 10.67 18.17 1.90
N LYS A 21 11.07 17.37 2.90
CA LYS A 21 10.40 16.19 3.47
C LYS A 21 10.20 15.02 2.50
N VAL A 22 10.94 13.95 2.80
CA VAL A 22 10.59 12.59 2.39
C VAL A 22 9.10 12.40 2.62
N GLU A 23 8.35 12.21 1.53
CA GLU A 23 6.94 11.85 1.57
C GLU A 23 6.80 10.66 2.51
N LYS A 24 5.96 10.77 3.55
CA LYS A 24 5.61 9.61 4.38
C LYS A 24 5.10 8.54 3.41
N GLY A 25 5.84 7.45 3.26
CA GLY A 25 5.43 6.34 2.39
C GLY A 25 4.06 5.83 2.82
N PHE A 26 3.31 5.26 1.88
CA PHE A 26 2.01 4.63 2.13
C PHE A 26 2.01 3.77 3.40
N GLU A 27 3.09 3.01 3.61
CA GLU A 27 3.30 2.18 4.80
C GLU A 27 3.29 2.99 6.11
N SER A 28 3.91 4.17 6.14
CA SER A 28 3.91 5.04 7.32
C SER A 28 2.52 5.61 7.59
N TYR A 29 1.75 5.95 6.55
CA TYR A 29 0.37 6.39 6.71
C TYR A 29 -0.53 5.27 7.22
N LEU A 30 -0.35 4.07 6.68
CA LEU A 30 -1.07 2.88 7.08
C LEU A 30 -0.78 2.55 8.55
N ARG A 31 0.49 2.57 8.96
CA ARG A 31 0.93 2.30 10.35
C ARG A 31 0.39 3.33 11.36
N GLU A 32 0.27 4.59 10.95
CA GLU A 32 -0.30 5.65 11.79
C GLU A 32 -1.84 5.49 11.93
N ALA A 33 -2.52 5.17 10.82
CA ALA A 33 -3.96 4.87 10.81
C ALA A 33 -4.32 3.61 11.62
N LEU A 34 -3.45 2.59 11.57
CA LEU A 34 -3.50 1.36 12.35
C LEU A 34 -3.53 1.65 13.86
N SER A 35 -2.64 2.53 14.32
CA SER A 35 -2.51 2.85 15.74
C SER A 35 -3.69 3.66 16.32
N ALA A 36 -4.41 4.41 15.49
CA ALA A 36 -5.51 5.28 15.93
C ALA A 36 -6.85 4.55 16.12
N ASN A 37 -7.04 3.36 15.54
CA ASN A 37 -8.34 2.67 15.48
C ASN A 37 -8.41 1.34 16.25
N LYS A 38 -7.44 1.06 17.14
CA LYS A 38 -7.51 -0.10 18.04
C LYS A 38 -8.68 0.09 19.03
N GLY A 39 -9.86 -0.47 18.70
CA GLY A 39 -10.99 -0.61 19.64
C GLY A 39 -12.41 -0.49 19.08
N SER A 40 -12.63 -0.16 17.80
CA SER A 40 -13.98 0.20 17.31
C SER A 40 -14.76 -0.91 16.58
N ASP A 41 -14.09 -1.94 16.04
CA ASP A 41 -14.74 -3.00 15.25
C ASP A 41 -13.82 -4.25 15.16
N PRO A 42 -14.32 -5.48 15.45
CA PRO A 42 -13.51 -6.70 15.37
C PRO A 42 -13.04 -7.02 13.95
N SER A 43 -13.84 -6.76 12.91
CA SER A 43 -13.48 -7.02 11.51
C SER A 43 -12.43 -6.02 11.03
N LEU A 44 -12.50 -4.78 11.52
CA LEU A 44 -11.44 -3.80 11.32
C LEU A 44 -10.14 -4.23 12.01
N THR A 45 -10.21 -4.69 13.26
CA THR A 45 -9.02 -5.12 14.01
C THR A 45 -8.34 -6.30 13.30
N GLN A 46 -9.10 -7.28 12.83
CA GLN A 46 -8.56 -8.39 12.04
C GLN A 46 -7.93 -7.92 10.72
N ALA A 47 -8.56 -6.98 10.01
CA ALA A 47 -8.01 -6.44 8.76
C ALA A 47 -6.67 -5.73 8.99
N LEU A 48 -6.58 -4.99 10.09
CA LEU A 48 -5.37 -4.30 10.52
C LEU A 48 -4.25 -5.28 10.92
N ASP A 49 -4.56 -6.29 11.72
CA ASP A 49 -3.60 -7.33 12.14
C ASP A 49 -3.05 -8.10 10.94
N LEU A 50 -3.90 -8.39 9.95
CA LEU A 50 -3.52 -9.08 8.72
C LEU A 50 -2.49 -8.28 7.91
N VAL A 51 -2.68 -6.96 7.82
CA VAL A 51 -1.70 -6.08 7.17
C VAL A 51 -0.38 -6.05 7.95
N GLU A 52 -0.44 -5.97 9.29
CA GLU A 52 0.75 -5.98 10.15
C GLU A 52 1.52 -7.31 10.07
N GLU A 53 0.84 -8.44 9.82
CA GLU A 53 1.47 -9.75 9.59
C GLU A 53 2.22 -9.82 8.26
N VAL A 54 1.66 -9.24 7.20
CA VAL A 54 2.15 -9.43 5.82
C VAL A 54 3.35 -8.54 5.48
N LEU A 55 3.34 -7.29 5.93
CA LEU A 55 4.40 -6.33 5.57
C LEU A 55 5.82 -6.82 5.95
N PRO A 56 6.06 -7.38 7.14
CA PRO A 56 7.37 -7.92 7.49
C PRO A 56 7.81 -9.11 6.62
N LEU A 57 6.88 -9.90 6.08
CA LEU A 57 7.22 -11.02 5.19
C LEU A 57 7.76 -10.50 3.86
N LEU A 58 7.12 -9.48 3.29
CA LEU A 58 7.58 -8.80 2.09
C LEU A 58 8.93 -8.11 2.30
N GLU A 59 9.12 -7.43 3.43
CA GLU A 59 10.37 -6.76 3.76
C GLU A 59 11.53 -7.76 3.89
N ARG A 60 11.31 -8.87 4.59
CA ARG A 60 12.30 -9.95 4.72
C ARG A 60 12.65 -10.57 3.37
N PHE A 61 11.66 -10.83 2.52
CA PHE A 61 11.88 -11.37 1.19
C PHE A 61 12.63 -10.38 0.29
N ALA A 62 12.37 -9.08 0.39
CA ALA A 62 13.11 -8.06 -0.36
C ALA A 62 14.59 -7.96 0.07
N GLN A 63 14.90 -8.22 1.34
CA GLN A 63 16.27 -8.21 1.87
C GLN A 63 17.06 -9.46 1.44
N ASP A 64 16.41 -10.61 1.36
CA ASP A 64 17.01 -11.88 0.94
C ASP A 64 16.05 -12.63 0.00
N PRO A 65 16.00 -12.23 -1.29
CA PRO A 65 15.19 -12.90 -2.29
C PRO A 65 15.80 -14.27 -2.55
N SER A 66 15.27 -15.22 -1.82
CA SER A 66 15.65 -16.61 -1.86
C SER A 66 14.88 -17.33 -2.98
N SER A 67 15.26 -18.58 -3.22
CA SER A 67 14.89 -19.39 -4.38
C SER A 67 13.43 -19.26 -4.86
N ARG A 68 13.22 -19.61 -6.13
CA ARG A 68 11.91 -19.61 -6.78
C ARG A 68 10.76 -20.22 -5.95
N THR A 69 11.04 -21.29 -5.20
CA THR A 69 10.07 -21.95 -4.31
C THR A 69 9.62 -21.06 -3.16
N GLN A 70 10.53 -20.25 -2.58
CA GLN A 70 10.17 -19.31 -1.51
C GLN A 70 9.33 -18.15 -2.05
N ALA A 71 9.65 -17.65 -3.25
CA ALA A 71 8.83 -16.65 -3.92
C ALA A 71 7.40 -17.16 -4.20
N GLU A 72 7.26 -18.40 -4.67
CA GLU A 72 5.95 -19.03 -4.88
C GLU A 72 5.18 -19.21 -3.57
N THR A 73 5.84 -19.63 -2.50
CA THR A 73 5.21 -19.76 -1.17
C THR A 73 4.72 -18.40 -0.66
N LEU A 74 5.52 -17.35 -0.81
CA LEU A 74 5.13 -16.00 -0.40
C LEU A 74 3.98 -15.48 -1.28
N ALA A 75 3.97 -15.78 -2.57
CA ALA A 75 2.88 -15.42 -3.46
C ALA A 75 1.55 -16.05 -3.01
N ASP A 76 1.56 -17.34 -2.65
CA ASP A 76 0.36 -18.02 -2.15
C ASP A 76 -0.15 -17.38 -0.85
N ILE A 77 0.75 -17.02 0.06
CA ILE A 77 0.40 -16.30 1.30
C ILE A 77 -0.25 -14.96 0.96
N LEU A 78 0.39 -14.14 0.13
CA LEU A 78 -0.12 -12.81 -0.22
C LEU A 78 -1.49 -12.86 -0.89
N GLU A 79 -1.70 -13.82 -1.79
CA GLU A 79 -2.99 -13.99 -2.47
C GLU A 79 -4.10 -14.38 -1.48
N GLU A 80 -3.83 -15.31 -0.57
CA GLU A 80 -4.79 -15.70 0.46
C GLU A 80 -5.11 -14.52 1.39
N ARG A 81 -4.08 -13.77 1.79
CA ARG A 81 -4.23 -12.58 2.65
C ARG A 81 -5.02 -11.46 1.96
N ALA A 82 -4.80 -11.23 0.66
CA ALA A 82 -5.61 -10.31 -0.13
C ALA A 82 -7.10 -10.71 -0.12
N ARG A 83 -7.41 -11.99 -0.34
CA ARG A 83 -8.79 -12.51 -0.35
C ARG A 83 -9.49 -12.36 1.01
N VAL A 84 -8.79 -12.70 2.09
CA VAL A 84 -9.33 -12.53 3.46
C VAL A 84 -9.59 -11.05 3.74
N LEU A 85 -8.65 -10.17 3.36
CA LEU A 85 -8.81 -8.74 3.54
C LEU A 85 -10.01 -8.19 2.74
N GLU A 86 -10.20 -8.61 1.50
CA GLU A 86 -11.39 -8.28 0.69
C GLU A 86 -12.70 -8.74 1.33
N SER A 87 -12.71 -9.91 1.99
CA SER A 87 -13.88 -10.38 2.71
C SER A 87 -14.21 -9.48 3.89
N LEU A 88 -13.21 -9.11 4.70
CA LEU A 88 -13.37 -8.23 5.87
C LEU A 88 -13.83 -6.82 5.48
N LEU A 89 -13.35 -6.30 4.34
CA LEU A 89 -13.73 -4.99 3.83
C LEU A 89 -15.23 -4.83 3.56
N ARG A 90 -15.97 -5.92 3.36
CA ARG A 90 -17.43 -5.89 3.17
C ARG A 90 -18.19 -5.51 4.44
N GLU A 91 -17.61 -5.80 5.59
CA GLU A 91 -18.19 -5.56 6.91
C GLU A 91 -17.77 -4.19 7.45
N ILE A 92 -16.65 -3.65 6.97
CA ILE A 92 -16.14 -2.34 7.37
C ILE A 92 -16.92 -1.23 6.65
N PRO A 93 -17.41 -0.20 7.36
CA PRO A 93 -18.11 0.93 6.75
C PRO A 93 -17.21 1.72 5.79
N GLU A 94 -17.84 2.32 4.77
CA GLU A 94 -17.14 3.16 3.80
C GLU A 94 -16.45 4.34 4.48
N GLY A 95 -15.17 4.57 4.13
CA GLY A 95 -14.37 5.64 4.70
C GLY A 95 -12.89 5.51 4.33
N PRO A 96 -12.06 6.51 4.71
CA PRO A 96 -10.64 6.54 4.35
C PRO A 96 -9.86 5.30 4.79
N LEU A 97 -10.21 4.73 5.94
CA LEU A 97 -9.54 3.54 6.47
C LEU A 97 -9.86 2.29 5.65
N ARG A 98 -11.13 2.09 5.29
CA ARG A 98 -11.54 1.02 4.39
C ARG A 98 -10.87 1.14 3.03
N GLN A 99 -10.74 2.37 2.52
CA GLN A 99 -10.03 2.62 1.27
C GLN A 99 -8.55 2.23 1.37
N GLY A 100 -7.86 2.62 2.44
CA GLY A 100 -6.46 2.23 2.65
C GLY A 100 -6.26 0.72 2.77
N LEU A 101 -7.18 0.03 3.44
CA LEU A 101 -7.18 -1.44 3.51
C LEU A 101 -7.51 -2.09 2.16
N SER A 102 -8.37 -1.48 1.34
CA SER A 102 -8.63 -1.93 -0.03
C SER A 102 -7.41 -1.77 -0.93
N GLU A 103 -6.66 -0.68 -0.77
CA GLU A 103 -5.38 -0.48 -1.48
C GLU A 103 -4.34 -1.51 -1.03
N ALA A 104 -4.30 -1.86 0.26
CA ALA A 104 -3.43 -2.93 0.76
C ALA A 104 -3.79 -4.30 0.17
N ALA A 105 -5.08 -4.65 0.06
CA ALA A 105 -5.51 -5.90 -0.57
C ALA A 105 -5.08 -5.97 -2.04
N LEU A 106 -5.27 -4.88 -2.79
CA LEU A 106 -4.81 -4.77 -4.18
C LEU A 106 -3.29 -4.94 -4.26
N PHE A 107 -2.55 -4.25 -3.40
CA PHE A 107 -1.09 -4.32 -3.35
C PHE A 107 -0.61 -5.77 -3.12
N PHE A 108 -1.18 -6.49 -2.15
CA PHE A 108 -0.85 -7.89 -1.90
C PHE A 108 -1.09 -8.78 -3.12
N GLY A 109 -2.22 -8.60 -3.81
CA GLY A 109 -2.52 -9.34 -5.04
C GLY A 109 -1.51 -9.06 -6.17
N VAL A 110 -1.11 -7.79 -6.34
CA VAL A 110 -0.10 -7.39 -7.34
C VAL A 110 1.27 -7.99 -7.00
N GLU A 111 1.70 -7.94 -5.74
CA GLU A 111 2.98 -8.49 -5.32
C GLU A 111 3.01 -10.03 -5.45
N ALA A 112 1.91 -10.71 -5.14
CA ALA A 112 1.77 -12.14 -5.39
C ALA A 112 2.01 -12.48 -6.87
N GLU A 113 1.37 -11.76 -7.80
CA GLU A 113 1.53 -12.00 -9.23
C GLU A 113 2.96 -11.70 -9.72
N LYS A 114 3.60 -10.65 -9.20
CA LYS A 114 5.01 -10.35 -9.51
C LYS A 114 5.95 -11.46 -9.07
N LEU A 115 5.76 -12.00 -7.87
CA LEU A 115 6.51 -13.15 -7.36
C LEU A 115 6.31 -14.37 -8.25
N ARG A 116 5.06 -14.70 -8.61
CA ARG A 116 4.75 -15.79 -9.56
C ARG A 116 5.38 -15.57 -10.93
N ARG A 117 5.52 -14.33 -11.39
CA ARG A 117 6.19 -14.04 -12.67
C ARG A 117 7.71 -13.99 -12.58
N GLY A 118 8.28 -14.07 -11.38
CA GLY A 118 9.73 -14.08 -11.17
C GLY A 118 10.36 -12.70 -11.31
N PHE A 119 9.65 -11.63 -10.97
CA PHE A 119 10.20 -10.27 -11.02
C PHE A 119 11.33 -10.04 -10.00
N TYR A 120 11.46 -10.92 -9.00
CA TYR A 120 12.36 -10.78 -7.87
C TYR A 120 13.37 -11.91 -7.72
N VAL A 121 13.34 -12.91 -8.62
CA VAL A 121 14.18 -14.12 -8.57
C VAL A 121 14.88 -14.32 -9.91
#